data_AF-A0A7S4A8R7-F1
#
_entry.id   AF-A0A7S4A8R7-F1
#
_cell.length_a   1.000
_cell.length_b   1.000
_cell.length_c   1.000
_cell.angle_alpha   90.00
_cell.angle_beta   90.00
_cell.angle_gamma   90.00
#
_symmetry.space_group_name_H-M   'P 1'
#
loop_
_entity.id
_entity.type
_entity.pdbx_description
1 polymer ?
#
loop_
_entity_poly.entity_id
_entity_poly.type
_entity_poly.pdbx_seq_one_letter_code
_entity_poly.pdbx_strand_id
1 'polypeptide(L)'
;MNRFISTIAILASIMATANAFAPSLPLASRTGTFSPNTVNINDAPYQPVSLQRQRKSVAQVQTMGLFGLGAPEVGIILVAAAFLLGPDKLASLGKDAGKIAGELKEVPKEFQAGLAEGEASAKAMKDKQEAEAAVIVEKETKE
;
A
#
# COMPACT_ATOMS: atom_id res chain seq x y z
N MET A 1 -39.86 -26.27 1.34
CA MET A 1 -38.61 -26.83 1.90
C MET A 1 -37.38 -26.58 1.04
N ASN A 2 -37.45 -26.73 -0.29
CA ASN A 2 -36.26 -26.67 -1.16
C ASN A 2 -35.52 -25.32 -1.13
N ARG A 3 -36.23 -24.20 -1.00
CA ARG A 3 -35.60 -22.85 -0.92
C ARG A 3 -34.80 -22.62 0.36
N PHE A 4 -35.24 -23.23 1.46
CA PHE A 4 -34.59 -23.12 2.76
C PHE A 4 -33.31 -23.98 2.81
N ILE A 5 -33.35 -25.14 2.17
CA ILE A 5 -32.20 -26.03 2.03
C ILE A 5 -31.13 -25.40 1.13
N SER A 6 -31.53 -24.75 0.03
CA SER A 6 -30.58 -24.02 -0.83
C SER A 6 -29.92 -22.83 -0.13
N THR A 7 -30.65 -22.07 0.69
CA THR A 7 -30.05 -20.95 1.45
C THR A 7 -29.07 -21.43 2.50
N ILE A 8 -29.36 -22.55 3.18
CA ILE A 8 -28.45 -23.16 4.16
C ILE A 8 -27.19 -23.70 3.47
N ALA A 9 -27.32 -24.34 2.30
CA ALA A 9 -26.19 -24.84 1.54
C ALA A 9 -25.26 -23.73 1.03
N ILE A 10 -25.83 -22.60 0.56
CA ILE A 10 -25.05 -21.44 0.14
C ILE A 10 -24.32 -20.81 1.34
N LEU A 11 -25.00 -20.64 2.47
CA LEU A 11 -24.38 -20.11 3.69
C LEU A 11 -23.26 -21.01 4.23
N ALA A 12 -23.42 -22.34 4.16
CA ALA A 12 -22.40 -23.31 4.57
C ALA A 12 -21.16 -23.26 3.66
N SER A 13 -21.32 -23.02 2.35
CA SER A 13 -20.20 -22.86 1.42
C SER A 13 -19.36 -21.60 1.69
N ILE A 14 -19.98 -20.54 2.22
CA ILE A 14 -19.30 -19.28 2.61
C ILE A 14 -18.53 -19.47 3.92
N MET A 15 -19.00 -20.32 4.84
CA MET A 15 -18.30 -20.63 6.10
C MET A 15 -17.17 -21.66 5.94
N ALA A 16 -17.22 -22.51 4.92
CA ALA A 16 -16.19 -23.54 4.66
C ALA A 16 -14.84 -22.98 4.15
N THR A 17 -14.78 -21.69 3.78
CA THR A 17 -13.54 -21.01 3.38
C THR A 17 -12.82 -20.31 4.54
N ALA A 18 -13.29 -20.46 5.78
CA ALA A 18 -12.68 -19.86 6.97
C ALA A 18 -11.37 -20.55 7.46
N ASN A 19 -10.71 -21.35 6.63
CA ASN A 19 -9.38 -21.93 6.91
C ASN A 19 -8.21 -20.98 6.58
N ALA A 20 -8.47 -19.69 6.33
CA ALA A 20 -7.43 -18.67 6.09
C ALA A 20 -6.65 -18.27 7.36
N PHE A 21 -6.94 -18.91 8.51
CA PHE A 21 -6.48 -18.53 9.85
C PHE A 21 -5.62 -19.59 10.54
N ALA A 22 -4.88 -20.42 9.79
CA ALA A 22 -3.77 -21.16 10.35
C ALA A 22 -2.49 -20.66 9.70
N PRO A 23 -1.45 -20.25 10.46
CA PRO A 23 -0.13 -20.19 9.88
C PRO A 23 0.14 -21.57 9.31
N SER A 24 0.47 -21.65 8.02
CA SER A 24 0.97 -22.89 7.44
C SER A 24 2.25 -23.23 8.20
N LEU A 25 2.13 -24.01 9.27
CA LEU A 25 3.23 -24.76 9.81
C LEU A 25 3.84 -25.46 8.61
N PRO A 26 5.14 -25.28 8.31
CA PRO A 26 5.77 -26.14 7.34
C PRO A 26 5.66 -27.54 7.94
N LEU A 27 4.70 -28.31 7.43
CA LEU A 27 4.68 -29.74 7.62
C LEU A 27 5.95 -30.21 6.91
N ALA A 28 7.06 -30.23 7.66
CA ALA A 28 8.28 -30.87 7.27
C ALA A 28 7.91 -32.34 7.12
N SER A 29 7.56 -32.73 5.91
CA SER A 29 7.52 -34.10 5.46
C SER A 29 8.93 -34.65 5.66
N ARG A 30 9.16 -35.16 6.87
CA ARG A 30 10.22 -36.13 7.19
C ARG A 30 9.85 -37.44 6.50
N THR A 31 9.92 -37.48 5.18
CA THR A 31 10.29 -38.70 4.47
C THR A 31 11.81 -38.75 4.53
N GLY A 32 12.30 -39.37 5.60
CA GLY A 32 13.70 -39.77 5.70
C GLY A 32 13.97 -40.86 4.67
N THR A 33 14.37 -40.45 3.47
CA THR A 33 15.26 -41.28 2.66
C THR A 33 16.66 -40.92 3.10
N PHE A 34 17.22 -41.77 3.95
CA PHE A 34 18.61 -41.76 4.35
C PHE A 34 19.44 -42.10 3.10
N SER A 35 19.73 -41.10 2.27
CA SER A 35 20.69 -41.23 1.19
C SER A 35 22.05 -40.86 1.79
N PRO A 36 23.00 -41.80 1.98
CA PRO A 36 24.35 -41.44 2.33
C PRO A 36 24.95 -40.78 1.08
N ASN A 37 24.81 -39.47 0.97
CA ASN A 37 25.60 -38.70 0.05
C ASN A 37 27.03 -38.79 0.59
N THR A 38 27.84 -39.69 0.04
CA THR A 38 29.28 -39.72 0.30
C THR A 38 29.84 -38.44 -0.29
N VAL A 39 29.84 -37.38 0.52
CA VAL A 39 30.58 -36.16 0.22
C VAL A 39 32.04 -36.59 0.14
N ASN A 40 32.61 -36.56 -1.06
CA ASN A 40 34.05 -36.65 -1.23
C ASN A 40 34.66 -35.44 -0.49
N ILE A 41 35.25 -35.70 0.67
CA ILE A 41 35.79 -34.69 1.60
C ILE A 41 36.93 -33.89 0.96
N ASN A 42 37.50 -34.38 -0.15
CA ASN A 42 38.68 -33.80 -0.77
C ASN A 42 38.41 -32.58 -1.67
N ASP A 43 37.16 -32.34 -2.11
CA ASP A 43 36.83 -31.25 -3.04
C ASP A 43 35.84 -30.21 -2.48
N ALA A 44 35.51 -30.29 -1.18
CA ALA A 44 34.64 -29.30 -0.57
C ALA A 44 35.43 -28.00 -0.34
N PRO A 45 35.06 -26.85 -0.95
CA PRO A 45 35.71 -25.58 -0.64
C PRO A 45 35.54 -25.31 0.85
N TYR A 46 36.66 -25.12 1.56
CA TYR A 46 36.70 -24.78 2.98
C TYR A 46 35.90 -23.49 3.20
N GLN A 47 34.66 -23.63 3.64
CA GLN A 47 33.82 -22.51 4.06
C GLN A 47 34.02 -22.36 5.57
N PRO A 48 34.55 -21.22 6.06
CA PRO A 48 34.70 -21.01 7.48
C PRO A 48 33.32 -21.06 8.18
N VAL A 49 33.28 -21.64 9.38
CA VAL A 49 32.05 -21.82 10.19
C VAL A 49 31.29 -20.51 10.40
N SER A 50 31.99 -19.37 10.36
CA SER A 50 31.40 -18.02 10.42
C SER A 50 30.44 -17.72 9.25
N LEU A 51 30.72 -18.24 8.05
CA LEU A 51 29.87 -18.03 6.86
C LEU A 51 28.73 -19.06 6.77
N GLN A 52 28.88 -20.23 7.38
CA GLN A 52 27.86 -21.30 7.34
C GLN A 52 26.55 -20.89 8.02
N ARG A 53 26.57 -19.94 8.97
CA ARG A 53 25.39 -19.57 9.78
C ARG A 53 24.72 -18.26 9.39
N GLN A 54 25.24 -17.51 8.42
CA GLN A 54 24.77 -16.15 8.13
C GLN A 54 23.52 -16.04 7.24
N ARG A 55 22.99 -17.14 6.68
CA ARG A 55 21.88 -17.05 5.70
C ARG A 55 20.62 -17.81 6.09
N LYS A 56 20.15 -17.69 7.34
CA LYS A 56 18.79 -18.12 7.71
C LYS A 56 18.25 -17.27 8.86
N SER A 57 17.68 -16.11 8.53
CA SER A 57 16.68 -15.37 9.34
C SER A 57 16.84 -13.87 9.11
N VAL A 58 16.57 -13.41 7.90
CA VAL A 58 15.65 -12.27 7.84
C VAL A 58 14.28 -12.93 7.95
N ALA A 59 13.67 -12.86 9.14
CA ALA A 59 12.28 -13.28 9.27
C ALA A 59 11.52 -12.51 8.18
N GLN A 60 10.85 -13.23 7.28
CA GLN A 60 9.90 -12.60 6.38
C GLN A 60 8.84 -11.99 7.30
N VAL A 61 9.01 -10.72 7.65
CA VAL A 61 8.00 -9.95 8.36
C VAL A 61 6.89 -9.84 7.34
N GLN A 62 5.94 -10.76 7.43
CA GLN A 62 4.70 -10.68 6.71
C GLN A 62 4.03 -9.43 7.25
N THR A 63 4.21 -8.29 6.58
CA THR A 63 3.54 -7.06 6.94
C THR A 63 2.07 -7.27 6.60
N MET A 64 1.33 -7.77 7.59
CA MET A 64 -0.10 -7.94 7.50
C MET A 64 -0.72 -6.54 7.46
N GLY A 65 -0.94 -6.02 6.24
CA GLY A 65 -1.70 -4.79 6.01
C GLY A 65 -1.24 -3.52 6.75
N LEU A 66 -2.22 -2.72 7.17
CA LEU A 66 -2.03 -1.42 7.82
C LEU A 66 -1.85 -1.64 9.33
N PHE A 67 -0.65 -1.39 9.85
CA PHE A 67 -0.26 -1.60 11.27
C PHE A 67 -0.20 -3.07 11.75
N GLY A 68 0.12 -4.02 10.87
CA GLY A 68 0.15 -5.45 11.25
C GLY A 68 -1.25 -6.05 11.43
N LEU A 69 -2.29 -5.29 11.08
CA LEU A 69 -3.69 -5.73 11.01
C LEU A 69 -4.01 -6.13 9.57
N GLY A 70 -4.49 -7.35 9.39
CA GLY A 70 -4.98 -7.85 8.12
C GLY A 70 -6.43 -7.41 7.83
N ALA A 71 -6.91 -7.78 6.65
CA ALA A 71 -8.30 -7.58 6.25
C ALA A 71 -9.33 -8.17 7.25
N PRO A 72 -9.14 -9.39 7.82
CA PRO A 72 -10.12 -9.93 8.74
C PRO A 72 -10.17 -9.18 10.08
N GLU A 73 -9.03 -8.75 10.63
CA GLU A 73 -8.98 -7.98 11.88
C GLU A 73 -9.67 -6.62 11.71
N VAL A 74 -9.39 -5.93 10.60
CA VAL A 74 -10.05 -4.65 10.28
C VAL A 74 -11.56 -4.84 10.10
N GLY A 75 -12.00 -5.95 9.51
CA GLY A 75 -13.42 -6.29 9.36
C GLY A 75 -14.15 -6.40 10.70
N ILE A 76 -13.56 -7.07 11.70
CA ILE A 76 -14.15 -7.21 13.04
C ILE A 76 -14.30 -5.84 13.71
N ILE A 77 -13.29 -4.98 13.59
CA ILE A 77 -13.32 -3.62 14.16
C ILE A 77 -14.43 -2.79 13.50
N LEU A 78 -14.60 -2.87 12.18
CA LEU A 78 -15.69 -2.17 11.48
C LEU A 78 -17.07 -2.64 11.95
N VAL A 79 -17.25 -3.95 12.17
CA VAL A 79 -18.50 -4.49 12.71
C VAL A 79 -18.75 -3.95 14.11
N ALA A 80 -17.75 -3.97 14.99
CA ALA A 80 -17.88 -3.42 16.35
C ALA A 80 -18.20 -1.92 16.34
N ALA A 81 -17.54 -1.14 15.48
CA ALA A 81 -17.81 0.28 15.31
C ALA A 81 -19.22 0.54 14.77
N ALA A 82 -19.71 -0.28 13.83
CA ALA A 82 -21.08 -0.18 13.32
C ALA A 82 -22.13 -0.50 14.38
N PHE A 83 -21.87 -1.44 15.30
CA PHE A 83 -22.74 -1.69 16.44
C PHE A 83 -22.73 -0.53 17.45
N LEU A 84 -21.55 0.05 17.72
CA LEU A 84 -21.41 1.12 18.71
C LEU A 84 -21.99 2.45 18.23
N LEU A 85 -21.69 2.86 16.99
CA LEU A 85 -22.18 4.12 16.42
C LEU A 85 -23.56 3.97 15.76
N GLY A 86 -23.91 2.76 15.32
CA GLY A 86 -25.08 2.49 14.49
C GLY A 86 -24.80 2.67 12.98
N PRO A 87 -25.46 1.89 12.11
CA PRO A 87 -25.25 1.94 10.67
C PRO A 87 -25.62 3.30 10.06
N ASP A 88 -26.64 3.98 10.61
CA ASP A 88 -27.11 5.27 10.10
C ASP A 88 -26.08 6.39 10.28
N LYS A 89 -25.38 6.40 11.44
CA LYS A 89 -24.34 7.40 11.72
C LYS A 89 -23.12 7.16 10.82
N LEU A 90 -22.69 5.92 10.64
CA LEU A 90 -21.61 5.60 9.71
C LEU A 90 -21.94 5.97 8.27
N ALA A 91 -23.19 5.73 7.82
CA ALA A 91 -23.64 6.13 6.49
C ALA A 91 -23.64 7.66 6.31
N SER A 92 -24.10 8.41 7.31
CA SER A 92 -24.08 9.88 7.28
C SER A 92 -22.65 10.42 7.19
N LEU A 93 -21.73 9.92 8.03
CA LEU A 93 -20.32 10.31 8.03
C LEU A 93 -19.64 9.94 6.71
N GLY A 94 -19.93 8.76 6.16
CA GLY A 94 -19.41 8.34 4.85
C GLY A 94 -19.91 9.22 3.71
N LYS A 95 -21.16 9.68 3.76
CA LYS A 95 -21.71 10.62 2.76
C LYS A 95 -21.04 11.99 2.83
N ASP A 96 -20.84 12.51 4.04
CA ASP A 96 -20.21 13.82 4.23
C ASP A 96 -18.73 13.78 3.86
N ALA A 97 -18.00 12.74 4.32
CA ALA A 97 -16.62 12.51 3.92
C ALA A 97 -16.49 12.28 2.40
N GLY A 98 -17.44 11.56 1.79
CA GLY A 98 -17.47 11.31 0.35
C GLY A 98 -17.69 12.58 -0.49
N LYS A 99 -18.51 13.51 0.00
CA LYS A 99 -18.66 14.84 -0.64
C LYS A 99 -17.38 15.65 -0.58
N ILE A 100 -16.76 15.73 0.60
CA ILE A 100 -15.47 16.43 0.78
C ILE A 100 -14.40 15.81 -0.11
N ALA A 101 -14.30 14.48 -0.15
CA ALA A 101 -13.35 13.79 -1.03
C ALA A 101 -13.66 14.00 -2.52
N GLY A 102 -14.93 14.18 -2.89
CA GLY A 102 -15.36 14.52 -4.26
C GLY A 102 -14.93 15.93 -4.66
N GLU A 103 -15.17 16.92 -3.80
CA GLU A 103 -14.76 18.31 -3.99
C GLU A 103 -13.23 18.44 -4.06
N LEU A 104 -12.51 17.69 -3.22
CA LEU A 104 -11.04 17.63 -3.25
C LEU A 104 -10.45 17.01 -4.53
N LYS A 105 -11.24 16.46 -5.47
CA LYS A 105 -10.72 16.00 -6.77
C LYS A 105 -10.60 17.13 -7.80
N GLU A 106 -11.38 18.19 -7.66
CA GLU A 106 -11.29 19.36 -8.55
C GLU A 106 -10.13 20.27 -8.13
N VAL A 107 -9.84 20.36 -6.83
CA VAL A 107 -8.72 21.15 -6.29
C VAL A 107 -7.36 20.80 -6.94
N PRO A 108 -6.95 19.53 -7.12
CA PRO A 108 -5.72 19.18 -7.82
C PRO A 108 -5.67 19.62 -9.29
N LYS A 109 -6.82 19.64 -9.99
CA LYS A 109 -6.86 20.06 -11.40
C LYS A 109 -6.72 21.57 -11.51
N GLU A 110 -7.42 22.31 -10.65
CA GLU A 110 -7.30 23.76 -10.54
C GLU A 110 -5.89 24.16 -10.08
N PHE A 111 -5.29 23.41 -9.16
CA PHE A 111 -3.91 23.64 -8.72
C PHE A 111 -2.90 23.43 -9.86
N GLN A 112 -3.07 22.39 -10.68
CA GLN A 112 -2.21 22.17 -11.85
C GLN A 112 -2.37 23.27 -12.91
N ALA A 113 -3.61 23.69 -13.19
CA ALA A 113 -3.88 24.78 -14.12
C ALA A 113 -3.28 26.11 -13.62
N GLY A 114 -3.49 26.43 -12.35
CA GLY A 114 -2.93 27.63 -11.72
C GLY A 114 -1.40 27.61 -11.64
N LEU A 115 -0.78 26.44 -11.46
CA LEU A 115 0.68 26.31 -11.48
C LEU A 115 1.24 26.53 -12.89
N ALA A 116 0.59 26.00 -13.93
CA ALA A 116 0.99 26.22 -15.33
C ALA A 116 0.80 27.68 -15.76
N GLU A 117 -0.29 28.33 -15.35
CA GLU A 117 -0.54 29.75 -15.59
C GLU A 117 0.45 30.63 -14.79
N GLY A 118 0.77 30.25 -13.55
CA GLY A 118 1.79 30.87 -12.73
C GLY A 118 3.18 30.80 -13.36
N GLU A 119 3.56 29.67 -13.96
CA GLU A 119 4.82 29.54 -14.68
C GLU A 119 4.85 30.38 -15.96
N ALA A 120 3.75 30.42 -16.72
CA ALA A 120 3.66 31.23 -17.93
C ALA A 120 3.72 32.73 -17.63
N SER A 121 3.02 33.18 -16.59
CA SER A 121 3.03 34.57 -16.13
C SER A 121 4.36 34.99 -15.50
N ALA A 122 5.01 34.10 -14.75
CA ALA A 122 6.35 34.35 -14.20
C ALA A 122 7.41 34.48 -15.30
N LYS A 123 7.31 33.69 -16.38
CA LYS A 123 8.17 33.84 -17.56
C LYS A 123 7.90 35.16 -18.28
N ALA A 124 6.63 35.49 -18.53
CA ALA A 124 6.26 36.76 -19.15
C ALA A 124 6.65 37.99 -18.32
N MET A 125 6.65 37.90 -16.99
CA MET A 125 7.16 38.95 -16.11
C MET A 125 8.68 39.05 -16.12
N LYS A 126 9.41 37.93 -16.17
CA LYS A 126 10.86 37.93 -16.34
C LYS A 126 11.28 38.55 -17.67
N ASP A 127 10.62 38.16 -18.76
CA ASP A 127 10.93 38.69 -20.10
C ASP A 127 10.62 40.20 -20.20
N LYS A 128 9.57 40.66 -19.52
CA LYS A 128 9.25 42.10 -19.42
C LYS A 128 10.23 42.86 -18.52
N GLN A 129 10.68 42.26 -17.41
CA GLN A 129 11.68 42.86 -16.53
C GLN A 129 13.06 42.93 -17.18
N GLU A 130 13.44 41.93 -17.99
CA GLU A 130 14.68 41.95 -18.77
C GLU A 130 14.61 42.98 -19.92
N ALA A 131 13.44 43.15 -20.56
CA ALA A 131 13.23 44.20 -21.56
C ALA A 131 13.22 45.62 -20.96
N GLU A 132 12.63 45.80 -19.78
CA GLU A 132 12.60 47.10 -19.09
C GLU A 132 13.98 47.46 -18.49
N ALA A 133 14.75 46.48 -18.01
CA ALA A 133 16.14 46.68 -17.61
C ALA A 133 17.06 47.05 -18.79
N ALA A 134 16.85 46.49 -19.98
CA ALA A 134 17.62 46.86 -21.18
C ALA A 134 17.30 48.28 -21.68
N VAL A 135 16.04 48.73 -21.57
CA VAL A 135 15.63 50.09 -21.96
C VAL A 135 16.13 51.17 -20.99
N ILE A 136 16.33 50.83 -19.71
CA ILE A 136 16.94 51.74 -18.72
C ILE A 136 18.45 51.90 -18.96
N VAL A 137 19.16 50.83 -19.35
CA VAL A 137 20.61 50.87 -19.66
C VAL A 137 20.93 51.68 -20.94
N GLU A 138 20.02 51.71 -21.92
CA GLU A 138 20.21 52.49 -23.16
C GLU A 138 19.95 54.00 -23.00
N LYS A 139 19.26 54.42 -21.93
CA LYS A 139 19.03 55.85 -21.64
C LYS A 139 20.16 56.50 -20.84
N GLU A 140 20.96 55.75 -20.07
CA GLU A 140 22.11 56.29 -19.32
C GLU A 140 23.40 56.42 -20.16
N THR A 141 23.48 55.81 -21.34
CA THR A 141 24.68 55.87 -22.21
C THR A 141 24.67 57.01 -23.23
N LYS A 142 23.69 57.92 -23.17
CA LYS A 142 23.55 59.07 -24.07
C LYS A 142 23.57 60.45 -23.41
N GLU A 143 23.86 60.54 -22.10
CA GLU A 143 24.18 61.82 -21.44
C GLU A 143 25.70 62.00 -21.26
#